data_AF-A0A6I1FE79-F1
#
_entry.id   AF-A0A6I1FE79-F1
#
_cell.length_a   1.000
_cell.length_b   1.000
_cell.length_c   1.000
_cell.angle_alpha   90.00
_cell.angle_beta   90.00
_cell.angle_gamma   90.00
#
_symmetry.space_group_name_H-M   'P 1'
#
loop_
_entity.id
_entity.type
_entity.pdbx_description
1 polymer ?
#
loop_
_entity_poly.entity_id
_entity_poly.type
_entity_poly.pdbx_seq_one_letter_code
_entity_poly.pdbx_strand_id
1 'polypeptide(L)'
;MDKRLSELIDYTKETWGLAPYYLGRHQIYRKLTVDLQNIYILNMEWFPSTYANWTNEEENPEGTASIDIDFHSKEFLSAIFVEGKTYAENGIVFPNKESIEVQQWLAYITGYKLEEFALKRQESNYLYYEREVNGIPISPISYLEVEWDEQGRLTSFTKENVNDENAIIIEETFSLSVLELEELMREQVKLGVFPTEDDSRLVYGIGEVLVRNDKKSTIPFYFDYDLYRKNKVNQTIVWTDSKKDTFTRKSIPDNKEVTTEQANAKEPHPDTLPIGKEEIEHCLKEVTSFLQMKFPHDSGKWVVTYIYRDRFSLHVELEEKSERYLHNKLLLILDHQTKEVLNYMEKGDLWRNILKIDNWNAKEVKISKTEAFQELKKHVALTPIFVYSPLEKKYVLCGNVHCSVYIDAENGQVLDSEDAFMIY
;
A
#
# COMPACT_ATOMS: atom_id res chain seq x y z
N MET A 1 22.16 -15.69 -22.10
CA MET A 1 20.87 -15.26 -21.53
C MET A 1 20.02 -16.49 -21.33
N ASP A 2 19.28 -16.59 -20.22
CA ASP A 2 18.34 -17.69 -19.98
C ASP A 2 17.29 -17.76 -21.11
N LYS A 3 16.80 -18.97 -21.41
CA LYS A 3 15.87 -19.19 -22.54
C LYS A 3 14.54 -18.47 -22.32
N ARG A 4 13.95 -18.56 -21.12
CA ARG A 4 12.66 -17.91 -20.81
C ARG A 4 12.82 -16.40 -20.84
N LEU A 5 13.90 -15.88 -20.26
CA LEU A 5 14.20 -14.45 -20.31
C LEU A 5 14.27 -13.95 -21.76
N SER A 6 14.94 -14.70 -22.65
CA SER A 6 15.03 -14.35 -24.08
C SER A 6 13.66 -14.37 -24.76
N GLU A 7 12.85 -15.39 -24.50
CA GLU A 7 11.49 -15.47 -25.04
C GLU A 7 10.60 -14.30 -24.59
N LEU A 8 10.73 -13.85 -23.33
CA LEU A 8 9.95 -12.71 -22.82
C LEU A 8 10.42 -11.38 -23.41
N ILE A 9 11.73 -11.21 -23.60
CA ILE A 9 12.31 -10.03 -24.25
C ILE A 9 11.82 -9.93 -25.70
N ASP A 10 11.90 -11.03 -26.46
CA ASP A 10 11.44 -11.06 -27.85
C ASP A 10 9.92 -10.83 -27.95
N TYR A 11 9.15 -11.51 -27.10
CA TYR A 11 7.69 -11.32 -27.02
C TYR A 11 7.30 -9.87 -26.70
N THR A 12 8.00 -9.24 -25.76
CA THR A 12 7.81 -7.83 -25.41
C THR A 12 8.14 -6.93 -26.59
N LYS A 13 9.28 -7.16 -27.24
CA LYS A 13 9.70 -6.36 -28.40
C LYS A 13 8.66 -6.38 -29.51
N GLU A 14 8.15 -7.57 -29.84
CA GLU A 14 7.14 -7.75 -30.87
C GLU A 14 5.80 -7.13 -30.47
N THR A 15 5.33 -7.38 -29.25
CA THR A 15 4.00 -6.92 -28.78
C THR A 15 3.90 -5.39 -28.77
N TRP A 16 4.97 -4.71 -28.36
CA TRP A 16 4.97 -3.26 -28.17
C TRP A 16 5.59 -2.47 -29.33
N GLY A 17 5.91 -3.13 -30.45
CA GLY A 17 6.45 -2.45 -31.64
C GLY A 17 7.84 -1.84 -31.43
N LEU A 18 8.68 -2.46 -30.59
CA LEU A 18 9.96 -1.90 -30.14
C LEU A 18 11.11 -2.16 -31.10
N ALA A 19 10.82 -2.35 -32.40
CA ALA A 19 11.84 -2.49 -33.44
C ALA A 19 12.86 -1.32 -33.48
N PRO A 20 12.45 -0.04 -33.32
CA PRO A 20 13.38 1.10 -33.29
C PRO A 20 14.01 1.33 -31.91
N TYR A 21 13.91 0.36 -30.99
CA TYR A 21 14.51 0.40 -29.67
C TYR A 21 15.59 -0.68 -29.49
N TYR A 22 16.47 -0.46 -28.52
CA TYR A 22 17.32 -1.51 -27.97
C TYR A 22 17.02 -1.68 -26.47
N LEU A 23 17.19 -2.90 -25.97
CA LEU A 23 17.05 -3.16 -24.53
C LEU A 23 18.25 -2.55 -23.81
N GLY A 24 18.03 -1.47 -23.06
CA GLY A 24 19.06 -0.77 -22.31
C GLY A 24 19.35 -1.45 -20.99
N ARG A 25 18.30 -1.68 -20.19
CA ARG A 25 18.37 -2.32 -18.88
C ARG A 25 17.22 -3.31 -18.69
N HIS A 26 17.45 -4.29 -17.83
CA HIS A 26 16.39 -5.19 -17.37
C HIS A 26 16.75 -5.69 -15.98
N GLN A 27 15.72 -5.88 -15.16
CA GLN A 27 15.85 -6.39 -13.80
C GLN A 27 14.63 -7.28 -13.50
N ILE A 28 14.82 -8.28 -12.64
CA ILE A 28 13.72 -9.10 -12.15
C ILE A 28 13.51 -8.76 -10.69
N TYR A 29 12.28 -8.45 -10.31
CA TYR A 29 11.91 -8.22 -8.92
C TYR A 29 10.85 -9.20 -8.47
N ARG A 30 10.80 -9.48 -7.18
CA ARG A 30 9.70 -10.22 -6.56
C ARG A 30 8.74 -9.27 -5.85
N LYS A 31 7.43 -9.53 -5.96
CA LYS A 31 6.35 -8.77 -5.32
C LYS A 31 5.38 -9.75 -4.67
N LEU A 32 4.89 -9.41 -3.48
CA LEU A 32 3.72 -10.05 -2.91
C LEU A 32 2.45 -9.38 -3.45
N THR A 33 1.54 -10.19 -3.98
CA THR A 33 0.19 -9.76 -4.34
C THR A 33 -0.69 -9.66 -3.09
N VAL A 34 -1.88 -9.08 -3.25
CA VAL A 34 -2.87 -8.88 -2.18
C VAL A 34 -3.35 -10.20 -1.56
N ASP A 35 -3.28 -11.30 -2.32
CA ASP A 35 -3.56 -12.66 -1.87
C ASP A 35 -2.33 -13.41 -1.34
N LEU A 36 -1.24 -12.68 -1.08
CA LEU A 36 0.02 -13.18 -0.55
C LEU A 36 0.71 -14.20 -1.47
N GLN A 37 0.42 -14.16 -2.77
CA GLN A 37 1.21 -14.91 -3.75
C GLN A 37 2.48 -14.15 -4.09
N ASN A 38 3.57 -14.89 -4.27
CA ASN A 38 4.82 -14.35 -4.75
C ASN A 38 4.82 -14.38 -6.28
N ILE A 39 4.88 -13.20 -6.89
CA ILE A 39 5.05 -13.04 -8.34
C ILE A 39 6.43 -12.47 -8.64
N TYR A 40 6.90 -12.75 -9.85
CA TYR A 40 8.17 -12.24 -10.37
C TYR A 40 7.90 -11.36 -11.56
N ILE A 41 8.41 -10.15 -11.50
CA ILE A 41 8.19 -9.14 -12.53
C ILE A 41 9.53 -8.91 -13.21
N LEU A 42 9.57 -9.15 -14.52
CA LEU A 42 10.66 -8.70 -15.36
C LEU A 42 10.34 -7.28 -15.82
N ASN A 43 11.09 -6.32 -15.31
CA ASN A 43 11.10 -4.97 -15.84
C ASN A 43 12.13 -4.90 -16.98
N MET A 44 11.74 -4.29 -18.08
CA MET A 44 12.60 -4.02 -19.22
C MET A 44 12.52 -2.54 -19.59
N GLU A 45 13.67 -1.89 -19.63
CA GLU A 45 13.79 -0.52 -20.11
C GLU A 45 14.40 -0.52 -21.51
N TRP A 46 13.58 -0.12 -22.47
CA TRP A 46 13.92 -0.07 -23.88
C TRP A 46 14.22 1.38 -24.27
N PHE A 47 15.44 1.64 -24.72
CA PHE A 47 15.87 2.98 -25.10
C PHE A 47 15.69 3.16 -26.61
N PRO A 48 15.14 4.30 -27.08
CA PRO A 48 15.03 4.56 -28.50
C PRO A 48 16.42 4.58 -29.15
N SER A 49 16.55 4.04 -30.37
CA SER A 49 17.85 3.92 -31.05
C SER A 49 18.53 5.27 -31.31
N THR A 50 17.76 6.36 -31.33
CA THR A 50 18.27 7.75 -31.41
C THR A 50 19.16 8.10 -30.21
N TYR A 51 19.00 7.40 -29.09
CA TYR A 51 19.75 7.57 -27.85
C TYR A 51 20.82 6.47 -27.63
N ALA A 52 21.31 5.82 -28.69
CA ALA A 52 22.31 4.74 -28.59
C ALA A 52 23.60 5.06 -27.81
N ASN A 53 23.89 6.35 -27.58
CA ASN A 53 25.04 6.83 -26.80
C ASN A 53 24.63 7.42 -25.44
N TRP A 54 23.43 7.14 -24.94
CA TRP A 54 22.99 7.61 -23.63
C TRP A 54 23.79 6.96 -22.51
N THR A 55 24.41 7.77 -21.66
CA THR A 55 25.26 7.31 -20.55
C THR A 55 24.79 7.81 -19.19
N ASN A 56 23.68 8.55 -19.11
CA ASN A 56 23.16 8.96 -17.81
C ASN A 56 22.50 7.74 -17.14
N GLU A 57 23.09 7.27 -16.05
CA GLU A 57 22.60 6.11 -15.30
C GLU A 57 21.44 6.49 -14.35
N GLU A 58 21.31 7.78 -14.02
CA GLU A 58 20.30 8.30 -13.09
C GLU A 58 18.96 8.63 -13.77
N GLU A 59 18.96 8.78 -15.11
CA GLU A 59 17.78 9.20 -15.87
C GLU A 59 17.58 8.33 -17.12
N ASN A 60 16.31 8.04 -17.40
CA ASN A 60 15.91 7.45 -18.68
C ASN A 60 15.79 8.54 -19.75
N PRO A 61 16.30 8.31 -20.98
CA PRO A 61 16.06 9.24 -22.06
C PRO A 61 14.57 9.30 -22.41
N GLU A 62 14.17 10.43 -22.98
CA GLU A 62 12.80 10.65 -23.45
C GLU A 62 12.33 9.52 -24.38
N GLY A 63 11.09 9.08 -24.14
CA GLY A 63 10.42 8.02 -24.87
C GLY A 63 10.97 6.62 -24.68
N THR A 64 11.83 6.41 -23.67
CA THR A 64 12.12 5.09 -23.11
C THR A 64 10.83 4.36 -22.76
N ALA A 65 10.71 3.11 -23.18
CA ALA A 65 9.60 2.25 -22.76
C ALA A 65 10.05 1.41 -21.56
N SER A 66 9.47 1.67 -20.38
CA SER A 66 9.61 0.82 -19.20
C SER A 66 8.41 -0.12 -19.15
N ILE A 67 8.65 -1.42 -19.26
CA ILE A 67 7.62 -2.43 -19.43
C ILE A 67 7.79 -3.52 -18.39
N ASP A 68 6.73 -3.77 -17.63
CA ASP A 68 6.66 -4.85 -16.66
C ASP A 68 5.85 -6.02 -17.21
N ILE A 69 6.43 -7.21 -17.16
CA ILE A 69 5.77 -8.47 -17.50
C ILE A 69 5.93 -9.46 -16.35
N ASP A 70 4.86 -10.18 -16.01
CA ASP A 70 4.97 -11.32 -15.10
C ASP A 70 5.82 -12.42 -15.77
N PHE A 71 6.90 -12.79 -15.09
CA PHE A 71 7.92 -13.69 -15.59
C PHE A 71 7.39 -15.11 -15.87
N HIS A 72 6.25 -15.50 -15.27
CA HIS A 72 5.67 -16.83 -15.41
C HIS A 72 4.40 -16.86 -16.26
N SER A 73 3.43 -15.97 -16.01
CA SER A 73 2.18 -15.93 -16.77
C SER A 73 2.33 -15.25 -18.13
N LYS A 74 3.41 -14.45 -18.31
CA LYS A 74 3.65 -13.61 -19.49
C LYS A 74 2.63 -12.47 -19.65
N GLU A 75 1.86 -12.18 -18.60
CA GLU A 75 0.93 -11.05 -18.61
C GLU A 75 1.69 -9.74 -18.43
N PHE A 76 1.34 -8.74 -19.24
CA PHE A 76 1.85 -7.38 -19.06
C PHE A 76 1.14 -6.70 -17.90
N LEU A 77 1.94 -6.10 -17.01
CA LEU A 77 1.45 -5.33 -15.85
C LEU A 77 1.49 -3.83 -16.15
N SER A 78 2.50 -3.37 -16.88
CA SER A 78 2.63 -1.98 -17.28
C SER A 78 3.42 -1.83 -18.58
N ALA A 79 3.17 -0.75 -19.30
CA ALA A 79 4.01 -0.26 -20.38
C ALA A 79 3.95 1.27 -20.39
N ILE A 80 5.01 1.91 -19.93
CA ILE A 80 5.07 3.37 -19.73
C ILE A 80 6.17 3.94 -20.61
N PHE A 81 5.80 4.91 -21.45
CA PHE A 81 6.72 5.64 -22.29
C PHE A 81 7.06 6.99 -21.65
N VAL A 82 8.34 7.18 -21.32
CA VAL A 82 8.85 8.36 -20.61
C VAL A 82 8.45 9.65 -21.34
N GLU A 83 7.91 10.61 -20.57
CA GLU A 83 7.37 11.89 -21.06
C GLU A 83 6.19 11.77 -22.04
N GLY A 84 5.51 10.61 -22.06
CA GLY A 84 4.38 10.37 -22.94
C GLY A 84 4.79 10.33 -24.42
N LYS A 85 6.05 10.00 -24.74
CA LYS A 85 6.55 9.94 -26.11
C LYS A 85 6.87 8.52 -26.54
N THR A 86 6.29 8.08 -27.65
CA THR A 86 6.59 6.76 -28.22
C THR A 86 7.22 6.88 -29.61
N TYR A 87 8.22 6.03 -29.85
CA TYR A 87 8.85 5.80 -31.15
C TYR A 87 8.46 4.43 -31.73
N ALA A 88 7.53 3.70 -31.09
CA ALA A 88 7.16 2.36 -31.49
C ALA A 88 6.68 2.32 -32.95
N GLU A 89 7.17 1.35 -33.71
CA GLU A 89 6.75 1.07 -35.08
C GLU A 89 5.84 -0.14 -35.08
N ASN A 90 4.65 -0.03 -35.69
CA ASN A 90 3.60 -1.04 -35.60
C ASN A 90 3.20 -1.37 -34.15
N GLY A 91 3.35 -0.42 -33.23
CA GLY A 91 2.86 -0.51 -31.86
C GLY A 91 1.34 -0.28 -31.77
N ILE A 92 0.85 -0.14 -30.54
CA ILE A 92 -0.57 0.04 -30.25
C ILE A 92 -0.97 1.48 -30.62
N VAL A 93 -1.98 1.61 -31.48
CA VAL A 93 -2.56 2.88 -31.91
C VAL A 93 -4.07 2.77 -31.85
N PHE A 94 -4.73 3.81 -31.33
CA PHE A 94 -6.18 3.99 -31.30
C PHE A 94 -6.56 5.08 -32.31
N PRO A 95 -6.79 4.77 -33.60
CA PRO A 95 -6.98 5.80 -34.62
C PRO A 95 -8.22 6.65 -34.41
N ASN A 96 -9.27 6.09 -33.81
CA ASN A 96 -10.50 6.83 -33.53
C ASN A 96 -10.48 7.46 -32.13
N LYS A 97 -9.58 6.99 -31.25
CA LYS A 97 -9.47 7.42 -29.84
C LYS A 97 -10.79 7.28 -29.09
N GLU A 98 -11.56 6.25 -29.46
CA GLU A 98 -12.85 5.96 -28.85
C GLU A 98 -12.68 4.98 -27.69
N SER A 99 -13.46 5.17 -26.62
CA SER A 99 -13.40 4.28 -25.45
C SER A 99 -13.66 2.81 -25.81
N ILE A 100 -14.57 2.53 -26.76
CA ILE A 100 -14.88 1.14 -27.17
C ILE A 100 -13.67 0.43 -27.80
N GLU A 101 -12.85 1.17 -28.55
CA GLU A 101 -11.64 0.65 -29.17
C GLU A 101 -10.60 0.28 -28.10
N VAL A 102 -10.40 1.18 -27.13
CA VAL A 102 -9.50 0.94 -26.00
C VAL A 102 -9.98 -0.24 -25.14
N GLN A 103 -11.29 -0.35 -24.91
CA GLN A 103 -11.87 -1.49 -24.17
C GLN A 103 -11.63 -2.83 -24.87
N GLN A 104 -11.77 -2.88 -26.20
CA GLN A 104 -11.49 -4.11 -26.96
C GLN A 104 -10.02 -4.50 -26.87
N TRP A 105 -9.11 -3.53 -26.96
CA TRP A 105 -7.69 -3.77 -26.79
C TRP A 105 -7.36 -4.21 -25.36
N LEU A 106 -7.93 -3.57 -24.33
CA LEU A 106 -7.79 -3.98 -22.94
C LEU A 106 -8.26 -5.42 -22.71
N ALA A 107 -9.42 -5.79 -23.26
CA ALA A 107 -9.95 -7.15 -23.17
C ALA A 107 -8.98 -8.17 -23.79
N TYR A 108 -8.39 -7.82 -24.94
CA TYR A 108 -7.43 -8.65 -25.63
C TYR A 108 -6.11 -8.81 -24.86
N ILE A 109 -5.52 -7.70 -24.39
CA ILE A 109 -4.19 -7.72 -23.76
C ILE A 109 -4.23 -8.28 -22.34
N THR A 110 -5.34 -8.10 -21.62
CA THR A 110 -5.49 -8.55 -20.22
C THR A 110 -6.22 -9.87 -20.07
N GLY A 111 -7.01 -10.28 -21.07
CA GLY A 111 -7.93 -11.43 -20.97
C GLY A 111 -9.20 -11.15 -20.17
N TYR A 112 -9.37 -9.95 -19.60
CA TYR A 112 -10.53 -9.64 -18.77
C TYR A 112 -11.80 -9.34 -19.57
N LYS A 113 -12.93 -9.60 -18.91
CA LYS A 113 -14.22 -9.08 -19.33
C LYS A 113 -14.35 -7.65 -18.83
N LEU A 114 -14.32 -6.69 -19.76
CA LEU A 114 -14.39 -5.26 -19.42
C LEU A 114 -15.76 -4.85 -18.84
N GLU A 115 -16.78 -5.71 -18.94
CA GLU A 115 -18.05 -5.53 -18.22
C GLU A 115 -17.89 -5.55 -16.69
N GLU A 116 -16.81 -6.16 -16.17
CA GLU A 116 -16.46 -6.15 -14.74
C GLU A 116 -15.74 -4.85 -14.34
N PHE A 117 -15.54 -3.90 -15.26
CA PHE A 117 -14.77 -2.68 -15.04
C PHE A 117 -15.63 -1.45 -15.36
N ALA A 118 -15.87 -0.62 -14.35
CA ALA A 118 -16.57 0.64 -14.51
C ALA A 118 -15.60 1.76 -14.92
N LEU A 119 -15.95 2.52 -15.96
CA LEU A 119 -15.20 3.71 -16.35
C LEU A 119 -15.40 4.82 -15.30
N LYS A 120 -14.32 5.20 -14.62
CA LYS A 120 -14.32 6.17 -13.52
C LYS A 120 -13.84 7.55 -13.93
N ARG A 121 -12.87 7.61 -14.85
CA ARG A 121 -12.36 8.87 -15.40
C ARG A 121 -12.11 8.73 -16.90
N GLN A 122 -12.55 9.76 -17.63
CA GLN A 122 -12.36 9.87 -19.07
C GLN A 122 -11.93 11.30 -19.41
N GLU A 123 -10.78 11.42 -20.06
CA GLU A 123 -10.27 12.68 -20.60
C GLU A 123 -9.95 12.48 -22.09
N SER A 124 -9.41 13.50 -22.77
CA SER A 124 -9.15 13.44 -24.22
C SER A 124 -8.19 12.33 -24.64
N ASN A 125 -7.32 11.91 -23.74
CA ASN A 125 -6.22 11.00 -24.02
C ASN A 125 -5.93 10.03 -22.85
N TYR A 126 -6.91 9.87 -21.96
CA TYR A 126 -6.79 9.12 -20.72
C TYR A 126 -8.10 8.39 -20.41
N LEU A 127 -8.00 7.11 -20.03
CA LEU A 127 -9.11 6.33 -19.49
C LEU A 127 -8.67 5.57 -18.25
N TYR A 128 -9.52 5.58 -17.23
CA TYR A 128 -9.33 4.85 -15.98
C TYR A 128 -10.57 4.07 -15.62
N TYR A 129 -10.36 2.79 -15.39
CA TYR A 129 -11.40 1.85 -15.04
C TYR A 129 -11.08 1.21 -13.70
N GLU A 130 -12.11 1.05 -12.87
CA GLU A 130 -12.02 0.27 -11.62
C GLU A 130 -12.90 -0.96 -11.73
N ARG A 131 -12.43 -2.08 -11.17
CA ARG A 131 -13.21 -3.30 -11.11
C ARG A 131 -14.38 -3.15 -10.14
N GLU A 132 -15.57 -3.57 -10.59
CA GLU A 132 -16.78 -3.62 -9.80
C GLU A 132 -17.47 -4.97 -9.98
N VAL A 133 -18.16 -5.43 -8.95
CA VAL A 133 -19.03 -6.61 -9.03
C VAL A 133 -20.46 -6.15 -8.83
N ASN A 134 -21.30 -6.31 -9.84
CA ASN A 134 -22.70 -5.88 -9.81
C ASN A 134 -22.87 -4.38 -9.41
N GLY A 135 -21.96 -3.52 -9.86
CA GLY A 135 -21.94 -2.08 -9.54
C GLY A 135 -21.42 -1.75 -8.14
N ILE A 136 -20.84 -2.73 -7.42
CA ILE A 136 -20.26 -2.56 -6.09
C ILE A 136 -18.72 -2.58 -6.23
N PRO A 137 -18.00 -1.58 -5.70
CA PRO A 137 -16.54 -1.53 -5.79
C PRO A 137 -15.90 -2.66 -4.99
N ILE A 138 -14.64 -2.95 -5.33
CA ILE A 138 -13.83 -3.94 -4.61
C ILE A 138 -12.64 -3.29 -3.89
N SER A 139 -12.20 -3.90 -2.80
CA SER A 139 -11.02 -3.52 -2.02
C SER A 139 -10.10 -4.73 -1.80
N PRO A 140 -8.79 -4.62 -2.07
CA PRO A 140 -8.08 -3.46 -2.63
C PRO A 140 -8.58 -3.05 -4.02
N ILE A 141 -8.41 -1.77 -4.36
CA ILE A 141 -8.81 -1.26 -5.68
C ILE A 141 -8.03 -1.99 -6.75
N SER A 142 -8.77 -2.49 -7.73
CA SER A 142 -8.28 -3.17 -8.91
C SER A 142 -8.59 -2.30 -10.11
N TYR A 143 -7.59 -1.88 -10.88
CA TYR A 143 -7.79 -0.88 -11.92
C TYR A 143 -6.99 -1.14 -13.18
N LEU A 144 -7.48 -0.54 -14.27
CA LEU A 144 -6.84 -0.45 -15.57
C LEU A 144 -6.73 1.02 -15.96
N GLU A 145 -5.54 1.43 -16.36
CA GLU A 145 -5.25 2.79 -16.80
C GLU A 145 -4.61 2.76 -18.19
N VAL A 146 -5.07 3.66 -19.07
CA VAL A 146 -4.56 3.78 -20.45
C VAL A 146 -4.43 5.24 -20.84
N GLU A 147 -3.28 5.58 -21.41
CA GLU A 147 -3.01 6.87 -22.03
C GLU A 147 -2.48 6.73 -23.46
N TRP A 148 -2.75 7.74 -24.27
CA TRP A 148 -2.21 7.84 -25.63
C TRP A 148 -1.84 9.29 -25.99
N ASP A 149 -1.10 9.46 -27.08
CA ASP A 149 -0.70 10.77 -27.58
C ASP A 149 -1.71 11.39 -28.56
N GLU A 150 -1.38 12.58 -29.09
CA GLU A 150 -2.21 13.28 -30.08
C GLU A 150 -2.42 12.50 -31.38
N GLN A 151 -1.62 11.48 -31.68
CA GLN A 151 -1.79 10.60 -32.84
C GLN A 151 -2.53 9.30 -32.49
N GLY A 152 -2.93 9.13 -31.23
CA GLY A 152 -3.60 7.94 -30.73
C GLY A 152 -2.63 6.80 -30.41
N ARG A 153 -1.32 7.02 -30.43
CA ARG A 153 -0.32 6.00 -30.11
C ARG A 153 -0.27 5.84 -28.60
N LEU A 154 -0.26 4.60 -28.11
CA LEU A 154 -0.21 4.32 -26.67
C LEU A 154 1.06 4.92 -26.04
N THR A 155 0.89 5.57 -24.90
CA THR A 155 1.97 6.17 -24.10
C THR A 155 2.03 5.61 -22.69
N SER A 156 0.91 5.11 -22.15
CA SER A 156 0.88 4.43 -20.87
C SER A 156 -0.19 3.34 -20.84
N PHE A 157 0.14 2.21 -20.25
CA PHE A 157 -0.79 1.18 -19.81
C PHE A 157 -0.36 0.73 -18.43
N THR A 158 -1.31 0.61 -17.50
CA THR A 158 -1.07 0.03 -16.16
C THR A 158 -2.25 -0.84 -15.74
N LYS A 159 -1.94 -2.00 -15.16
CA LYS A 159 -2.85 -2.95 -14.53
C LYS A 159 -2.37 -3.19 -13.10
N GLU A 160 -3.21 -2.93 -12.10
CA GLU A 160 -2.85 -3.14 -10.68
C GLU A 160 -3.95 -3.91 -9.94
N ASN A 161 -3.53 -4.84 -9.06
CA ASN A 161 -4.41 -5.68 -8.22
C ASN A 161 -5.51 -6.44 -8.97
N VAL A 162 -5.31 -6.76 -10.26
CA VAL A 162 -6.33 -7.46 -11.06
C VAL A 162 -6.18 -8.99 -11.06
N ASN A 163 -5.11 -9.49 -10.43
CA ASN A 163 -4.85 -10.93 -10.36
C ASN A 163 -5.58 -11.57 -9.19
N ASP A 164 -6.84 -11.93 -9.44
CA ASP A 164 -7.56 -12.90 -8.63
C ASP A 164 -8.61 -13.63 -9.46
N GLU A 165 -8.19 -14.23 -10.59
CA GLU A 165 -9.08 -15.00 -11.47
C GLU A 165 -9.76 -16.19 -10.76
N ASN A 166 -9.20 -16.60 -9.61
CA ASN A 166 -9.72 -17.69 -8.78
C ASN A 166 -10.48 -17.20 -7.54
N ALA A 167 -10.56 -15.89 -7.29
CA ALA A 167 -11.30 -15.38 -6.16
C ALA A 167 -12.77 -15.74 -6.32
N ILE A 168 -13.30 -16.45 -5.33
CA ILE A 168 -14.73 -16.67 -5.24
C ILE A 168 -15.36 -15.36 -4.78
N ILE A 169 -16.36 -14.87 -5.51
CA ILE A 169 -17.22 -13.79 -5.02
C ILE A 169 -18.50 -14.43 -4.48
N ILE A 170 -18.82 -14.15 -3.22
CA ILE A 170 -20.09 -14.59 -2.65
C ILE A 170 -21.12 -13.50 -2.93
N GLU A 171 -22.03 -13.78 -3.85
CA GLU A 171 -23.15 -12.88 -4.12
C GLU A 171 -24.12 -12.89 -2.93
N GLU A 172 -24.29 -11.72 -2.32
CA GLU A 172 -25.20 -11.49 -1.21
C GLU A 172 -25.97 -10.19 -1.44
N THR A 173 -27.16 -10.08 -0.86
CA THR A 173 -27.87 -8.79 -0.81
C THR A 173 -27.33 -7.96 0.34
N PHE A 174 -26.92 -6.72 0.06
CA PHE A 174 -26.50 -5.78 1.09
C PHE A 174 -27.66 -5.46 2.03
N SER A 175 -27.43 -5.61 3.35
CA SER A 175 -28.49 -5.52 4.36
C SER A 175 -28.17 -4.65 5.57
N LEU A 176 -26.96 -4.07 5.61
CA LEU A 176 -26.54 -3.22 6.73
C LEU A 176 -27.23 -1.86 6.67
N SER A 177 -27.48 -1.29 7.85
CA SER A 177 -27.96 0.09 7.98
C SER A 177 -27.19 0.83 9.08
N VAL A 178 -27.09 2.16 8.94
CA VAL A 178 -26.42 3.03 9.91
C VAL A 178 -27.00 2.88 11.32
N LEU A 179 -28.33 2.72 11.42
CA LEU A 179 -29.02 2.53 12.71
C LEU A 179 -28.58 1.26 13.44
N GLU A 180 -28.35 0.17 12.71
CA GLU A 180 -27.92 -1.10 13.30
C GLU A 180 -26.45 -1.09 13.76
N LEU A 181 -25.65 -0.16 13.22
CA LEU A 181 -24.23 -0.02 13.53
C LEU A 181 -23.95 1.07 14.57
N GLU A 182 -24.97 1.66 15.21
CA GLU A 182 -24.80 2.82 16.10
C GLU A 182 -23.76 2.58 17.21
N GLU A 183 -23.86 1.46 17.91
CA GLU A 183 -22.92 1.14 19.00
C GLU A 183 -21.50 0.89 18.47
N LEU A 184 -21.36 0.21 17.33
CA LEU A 184 -20.05 0.04 16.69
C LEU A 184 -19.44 1.40 16.36
N MET A 185 -20.19 2.30 15.72
CA MET A 185 -19.69 3.63 15.36
C MET A 185 -19.31 4.46 16.59
N ARG A 186 -20.08 4.35 17.68
CA ARG A 186 -19.78 4.99 18.96
C ARG A 186 -18.43 4.53 19.52
N GLU A 187 -18.12 3.24 19.41
CA GLU A 187 -16.83 2.68 19.81
C GLU A 187 -15.68 3.22 18.94
N GLN A 188 -15.92 3.40 17.63
CA GLN A 188 -14.92 3.89 16.67
C GLN A 188 -14.59 5.38 16.78
N VAL A 189 -15.36 6.17 17.54
CA VAL A 189 -15.01 7.58 17.76
C VAL A 189 -13.68 7.67 18.53
N LYS A 190 -12.68 8.29 17.90
CA LYS A 190 -11.35 8.52 18.47
C LYS A 190 -11.08 10.02 18.57
N LEU A 191 -10.38 10.40 19.64
CA LEU A 191 -9.77 11.73 19.75
C LEU A 191 -8.41 11.65 19.04
N GLY A 192 -8.22 12.48 18.03
CA GLY A 192 -7.01 12.57 17.24
C GLY A 192 -6.56 14.02 17.11
N VAL A 193 -5.45 14.22 16.38
CA VAL A 193 -4.87 15.55 16.23
C VAL A 193 -4.78 15.91 14.78
N PHE A 194 -5.54 16.94 14.46
CA PHE A 194 -5.66 17.48 13.13
C PHE A 194 -4.62 18.57 12.91
N PRO A 195 -3.71 18.41 11.95
CA PRO A 195 -2.83 19.50 11.57
C PRO A 195 -3.58 20.62 10.85
N THR A 196 -3.17 21.85 11.08
CA THR A 196 -3.63 23.03 10.33
C THR A 196 -2.42 23.78 9.80
N GLU A 197 -2.61 24.73 8.88
CA GLU A 197 -1.50 25.47 8.25
C GLU A 197 -0.54 26.10 9.27
N ASP A 198 -1.07 26.56 10.42
CA ASP A 198 -0.30 27.31 11.43
C ASP A 198 -0.23 26.64 12.82
N ASP A 199 -0.95 25.54 13.07
CA ASP A 199 -1.08 24.90 14.41
C ASP A 199 -1.65 23.46 14.32
N SER A 200 -2.08 22.88 15.44
CA SER A 200 -2.90 21.67 15.53
C SER A 200 -4.22 21.90 16.27
N ARG A 201 -5.18 21.00 16.04
CA ARG A 201 -6.45 20.92 16.77
C ARG A 201 -6.67 19.51 17.28
N LEU A 202 -7.24 19.40 18.48
CA LEU A 202 -7.79 18.14 18.94
C LEU A 202 -9.15 17.95 18.31
N VAL A 203 -9.39 16.82 17.66
CA VAL A 203 -10.65 16.53 16.98
C VAL A 203 -11.15 15.13 17.30
N TYR A 204 -12.46 14.98 17.38
CA TYR A 204 -13.11 13.68 17.35
C TYR A 204 -13.42 13.29 15.90
N GLY A 205 -13.11 12.04 15.54
CA GLY A 205 -13.44 11.48 14.24
C GLY A 205 -13.85 10.01 14.35
N ILE A 206 -14.54 9.52 13.33
CA ILE A 206 -14.81 8.09 13.13
C ILE A 206 -13.84 7.61 12.05
N GLY A 207 -12.97 6.67 12.42
CA GLY A 207 -12.09 6.03 11.43
C GLY A 207 -12.87 5.14 10.48
N GLU A 208 -12.31 4.90 9.30
CA GLU A 208 -12.90 3.96 8.34
C GLU A 208 -12.95 2.54 8.92
N VAL A 209 -14.11 1.89 8.83
CA VAL A 209 -14.31 0.51 9.30
C VAL A 209 -15.09 -0.31 8.29
N LEU A 210 -14.55 -1.49 7.97
CA LEU A 210 -15.20 -2.47 7.13
C LEU A 210 -15.96 -3.47 8.02
N VAL A 211 -17.28 -3.51 7.85
CA VAL A 211 -18.19 -4.38 8.63
C VAL A 211 -18.74 -5.46 7.73
N ARG A 212 -18.65 -6.74 8.13
CA ARG A 212 -19.26 -7.81 7.34
C ARG A 212 -20.75 -7.64 7.22
N ASN A 213 -21.30 -7.97 6.05
CA ASN A 213 -22.74 -7.89 5.80
C ASN A 213 -23.56 -8.79 6.75
N ASP A 214 -22.97 -9.87 7.27
CA ASP A 214 -23.60 -10.76 8.27
C ASP A 214 -23.55 -10.25 9.72
N LYS A 215 -22.97 -9.06 9.95
CA LYS A 215 -22.86 -8.37 11.25
C LYS A 215 -22.01 -9.10 12.30
N LYS A 216 -21.31 -10.18 11.95
CA LYS A 216 -20.57 -10.98 12.95
C LYS A 216 -19.21 -10.41 13.31
N SER A 217 -18.60 -9.64 12.42
CA SER A 217 -17.26 -9.10 12.66
C SER A 217 -16.95 -7.91 11.76
N THR A 218 -15.86 -7.22 12.08
CA THR A 218 -15.18 -6.29 11.18
C THR A 218 -14.08 -7.00 10.40
N ILE A 219 -13.60 -6.37 9.33
CA ILE A 219 -12.42 -6.78 8.57
C ILE A 219 -11.40 -5.62 8.67
N PRO A 220 -10.11 -5.91 8.93
CA PRO A 220 -9.08 -4.89 8.87
C PRO A 220 -8.99 -4.30 7.46
N PHE A 221 -8.58 -3.03 7.36
CA PHE A 221 -8.32 -2.43 6.06
C PHE A 221 -7.16 -3.16 5.36
N TYR A 222 -7.07 -3.12 4.03
CA TYR A 222 -6.09 -3.95 3.33
C TYR A 222 -4.62 -3.62 3.65
N PHE A 223 -4.34 -2.36 3.97
CA PHE A 223 -3.03 -1.93 4.48
C PHE A 223 -2.66 -2.62 5.81
N ASP A 224 -3.66 -3.13 6.53
CA ASP A 224 -3.50 -3.83 7.79
C ASP A 224 -3.54 -5.37 7.62
N TYR A 225 -3.50 -5.92 6.40
CA TYR A 225 -3.41 -7.38 6.22
C TYR A 225 -2.14 -7.98 6.85
N ASP A 226 -1.13 -7.15 7.10
CA ASP A 226 0.02 -7.53 7.93
C ASP A 226 -0.37 -8.01 9.32
N LEU A 227 -1.51 -7.58 9.87
CA LEU A 227 -2.04 -8.08 11.14
C LEU A 227 -2.18 -9.61 11.14
N TYR A 228 -2.49 -10.23 10.01
CA TYR A 228 -2.56 -11.70 9.91
C TYR A 228 -1.18 -12.36 9.94
N ARG A 229 -0.12 -11.61 9.64
CA ARG A 229 1.28 -12.06 9.62
C ARG A 229 2.07 -11.61 10.85
N LYS A 230 1.49 -10.72 11.67
CA LYS A 230 2.09 -10.18 12.89
C LYS A 230 2.06 -11.19 14.02
N ASN A 231 3.24 -11.50 14.55
CA ASN A 231 3.38 -12.28 15.77
C ASN A 231 3.13 -11.35 16.95
N LYS A 232 2.02 -11.57 17.65
CA LYS A 232 1.69 -10.82 18.87
C LYS A 232 2.59 -11.31 20.03
N VAL A 233 3.41 -10.41 20.54
CA VAL A 233 4.40 -10.73 21.60
C VAL A 233 3.95 -10.19 22.95
N ASN A 234 3.51 -8.92 23.01
CA ASN A 234 3.07 -8.24 24.23
C ASN A 234 4.07 -8.33 25.41
N GLN A 235 5.35 -8.12 25.14
CA GLN A 235 6.40 -8.23 26.15
C GLN A 235 6.91 -6.86 26.59
N THR A 236 6.85 -6.58 27.89
CA THR A 236 7.51 -5.40 28.47
C THR A 236 9.02 -5.62 28.50
N ILE A 237 9.78 -4.66 27.99
CA ILE A 237 11.24 -4.72 27.98
C ILE A 237 11.80 -4.04 29.23
N VAL A 238 12.63 -4.78 29.97
CA VAL A 238 13.24 -4.34 31.23
C VAL A 238 14.74 -4.65 31.18
N TRP A 239 15.55 -3.68 31.57
CA TRP A 239 17.00 -3.81 31.74
C TRP A 239 17.49 -3.14 33.02
N THR A 240 18.64 -3.59 33.52
CA THR A 240 19.30 -3.03 34.71
C THR A 240 20.41 -2.06 34.36
N ASP A 241 21.17 -2.34 33.29
CA ASP A 241 22.32 -1.54 32.90
C ASP A 241 22.01 -0.70 31.65
N SER A 242 22.37 0.58 31.66
CA SER A 242 22.33 1.45 30.48
C SER A 242 23.61 1.30 29.67
N LYS A 243 23.52 1.30 28.34
CA LYS A 243 24.70 1.40 27.47
C LYS A 243 25.02 2.87 27.22
N LYS A 244 26.31 3.21 27.22
CA LYS A 244 26.78 4.59 26.93
C LYS A 244 26.93 4.86 25.43
N ASP A 245 26.85 3.82 24.60
CA ASP A 245 27.01 3.95 23.16
C ASP A 245 25.78 4.61 22.53
N THR A 246 26.01 5.35 21.46
CA THR A 246 24.95 5.98 20.67
C THR A 246 24.60 5.09 19.48
N PHE A 247 23.29 4.93 19.23
CA PHE A 247 22.84 4.17 18.07
C PHE A 247 23.07 4.97 16.78
N THR A 248 23.70 4.35 15.78
CA THR A 248 23.88 4.92 14.44
C THR A 248 22.97 4.21 13.46
N ARG A 249 22.11 4.98 12.78
CA ARG A 249 21.20 4.43 11.74
C ARG A 249 22.02 3.91 10.56
N LYS A 250 21.61 2.76 10.03
CA LYS A 250 22.12 2.12 8.82
C LYS A 250 21.08 2.21 7.71
N SER A 251 21.53 2.12 6.46
CA SER A 251 20.63 2.00 5.31
C SER A 251 19.85 0.70 5.38
N ILE A 252 18.60 0.71 4.93
CA ILE A 252 17.78 -0.48 4.80
C ILE A 252 18.03 -1.03 3.38
N PRO A 253 18.53 -2.26 3.22
CA PRO A 253 18.77 -2.84 1.90
C PRO A 253 17.48 -2.98 1.11
N ASP A 254 17.47 -2.59 -0.16
CA ASP A 254 16.36 -2.93 -1.08
C ASP A 254 16.67 -4.28 -1.75
N ASN A 255 16.10 -5.36 -1.22
CA ASN A 255 16.36 -6.73 -1.66
C ASN A 255 15.25 -7.29 -2.58
N LYS A 256 14.56 -6.41 -3.30
CA LYS A 256 13.50 -6.79 -4.26
C LYS A 256 14.04 -7.52 -5.48
N GLU A 257 15.23 -7.17 -5.94
CA GLU A 257 15.84 -7.74 -7.13
C GLU A 257 16.26 -9.19 -6.88
N VAL A 258 16.04 -10.04 -7.88
CA VAL A 258 16.33 -11.48 -7.84
C VAL A 258 16.98 -11.93 -9.14
N THR A 259 17.78 -12.99 -9.07
CA THR A 259 18.38 -13.56 -10.29
C THR A 259 17.36 -14.34 -11.10
N THR A 260 17.68 -14.59 -12.37
CA THR A 260 16.85 -15.43 -13.24
C THR A 260 16.71 -16.85 -12.72
N GLU A 261 17.75 -17.40 -12.08
CA GLU A 261 17.71 -18.72 -11.44
C GLU A 261 16.71 -18.73 -10.27
N GLN A 262 16.69 -17.70 -9.43
CA GLN A 262 15.75 -17.57 -8.31
C GLN A 262 14.31 -17.47 -8.80
N ALA A 263 14.06 -16.66 -9.85
CA ALA A 263 12.74 -16.56 -10.47
C ALA A 263 12.30 -17.89 -11.09
N ASN A 264 13.18 -18.57 -11.84
CA ASN A 264 12.91 -19.89 -12.41
C ASN A 264 12.60 -20.94 -11.33
N ALA A 265 13.28 -20.86 -10.18
CA ALA A 265 13.05 -21.75 -9.04
C ALA A 265 11.80 -21.42 -8.22
N LYS A 266 11.14 -20.27 -8.49
CA LYS A 266 10.02 -19.75 -7.69
C LYS A 266 10.34 -19.68 -6.20
N GLU A 267 11.55 -19.24 -5.86
CA GLU A 267 11.98 -19.00 -4.48
C GLU A 267 10.94 -18.18 -3.67
N PRO A 268 10.42 -18.70 -2.55
CA PRO A 268 9.36 -18.01 -1.82
C PRO A 268 9.78 -16.61 -1.36
N HIS A 269 8.81 -15.69 -1.28
CA HIS A 269 9.07 -14.35 -0.79
C HIS A 269 9.50 -14.39 0.69
N PRO A 270 10.61 -13.73 1.08
CA PRO A 270 11.11 -13.77 2.46
C PRO A 270 10.07 -13.36 3.51
N ASP A 271 9.20 -12.39 3.17
CA ASP A 271 8.15 -11.90 4.08
C ASP A 271 6.98 -12.88 4.32
N THR A 272 6.96 -14.01 3.62
CA THR A 272 5.99 -15.09 3.87
C THR A 272 6.51 -16.15 4.82
N LEU A 273 7.81 -16.11 5.15
CA LEU A 273 8.41 -17.08 6.05
C LEU A 273 7.87 -16.87 7.48
N PRO A 274 7.60 -17.95 8.24
CA PRO A 274 7.17 -17.84 9.63
C PRO A 274 8.33 -17.35 10.52
N ILE A 275 8.01 -16.61 11.59
CA ILE A 275 9.01 -16.18 12.59
C ILE A 275 9.01 -17.19 13.73
N GLY A 276 10.16 -17.82 13.96
CA GLY A 276 10.32 -18.83 15.02
C GLY A 276 10.52 -18.20 16.41
N LYS A 277 10.33 -19.00 17.46
CA LYS A 277 10.57 -18.55 18.86
C LYS A 277 12.00 -18.07 19.10
N GLU A 278 13.00 -18.79 18.59
CA GLU A 278 14.42 -18.42 18.73
C GLU A 278 14.71 -17.07 18.06
N GLU A 279 14.06 -16.80 16.93
CA GLU A 279 14.20 -15.54 16.21
C GLU A 279 13.53 -14.38 16.97
N ILE A 280 12.34 -14.61 17.55
CA ILE A 280 11.67 -13.67 18.46
C ILE A 280 12.59 -13.34 19.64
N GLU A 281 13.16 -14.35 20.30
CA GLU A 281 14.07 -14.15 21.43
C GLU A 281 15.32 -13.36 21.04
N HIS A 282 15.85 -13.56 19.83
CA HIS A 282 16.95 -12.77 19.31
C HIS A 282 16.54 -11.32 19.09
N CYS A 283 15.41 -11.08 18.40
CA CYS A 283 14.88 -9.74 18.17
C CYS A 283 14.70 -8.99 19.49
N LEU A 284 14.16 -9.64 20.52
CA LEU A 284 13.98 -9.03 21.84
C LEU A 284 15.30 -8.60 22.50
N LYS A 285 16.38 -9.37 22.31
CA LYS A 285 17.73 -8.99 22.80
C LYS A 285 18.25 -7.75 22.06
N GLU A 286 18.10 -7.71 20.74
CA GLU A 286 18.54 -6.59 19.91
C GLU A 286 17.73 -5.31 20.19
N VAL A 287 16.41 -5.46 20.35
CA VAL A 287 15.51 -4.38 20.81
C VAL A 287 15.95 -3.86 22.19
N THR A 288 16.25 -4.74 23.14
CA THR A 288 16.72 -4.35 24.48
C THR A 288 18.03 -3.57 24.39
N SER A 289 18.98 -4.07 23.58
CA SER A 289 20.27 -3.40 23.33
C SER A 289 20.07 -2.01 22.72
N PHE A 290 19.17 -1.86 21.75
CA PHE A 290 18.81 -0.58 21.16
C PHE A 290 18.22 0.39 22.19
N LEU A 291 17.23 -0.05 22.97
CA LEU A 291 16.57 0.79 23.98
C LEU A 291 17.56 1.24 25.07
N GLN A 292 18.49 0.37 25.47
CA GLN A 292 19.58 0.72 26.41
C GLN A 292 20.48 1.86 25.90
N MET A 293 20.65 2.00 24.58
CA MET A 293 21.46 3.05 23.96
C MET A 293 20.66 4.33 23.70
N LYS A 294 19.47 4.20 23.12
CA LYS A 294 18.65 5.35 22.68
C LYS A 294 17.82 5.95 23.82
N PHE A 295 17.33 5.11 24.72
CA PHE A 295 16.42 5.48 25.81
C PHE A 295 16.89 4.91 27.16
N PRO A 296 18.11 5.21 27.63
CA PRO A 296 18.76 4.51 28.75
C PRO A 296 17.97 4.51 30.06
N HIS A 297 17.05 5.47 30.24
CA HIS A 297 16.25 5.66 31.45
C HIS A 297 14.81 5.14 31.34
N ASP A 298 14.45 4.46 30.24
CA ASP A 298 13.08 4.03 29.95
C ASP A 298 12.81 2.54 30.23
N SER A 299 13.64 1.92 31.09
CA SER A 299 13.46 0.53 31.48
C SER A 299 12.05 0.28 32.01
N GLY A 300 11.36 -0.72 31.46
CA GLY A 300 9.98 -1.07 31.84
C GLY A 300 8.88 -0.22 31.21
N LYS A 301 9.22 0.86 30.48
CA LYS A 301 8.23 1.72 29.81
C LYS A 301 7.76 1.18 28.46
N TRP A 302 8.60 0.44 27.76
CA TRP A 302 8.31 -0.02 26.39
C TRP A 302 7.75 -1.44 26.37
N VAL A 303 6.70 -1.66 25.57
CA VAL A 303 6.10 -2.97 25.30
C VAL A 303 6.27 -3.29 23.82
N VAL A 304 6.93 -4.41 23.51
CA VAL A 304 6.93 -4.99 22.16
C VAL A 304 5.56 -5.60 21.92
N THR A 305 4.80 -5.05 20.98
CA THR A 305 3.44 -5.49 20.65
C THR A 305 3.46 -6.55 19.56
N TYR A 306 4.16 -6.27 18.47
CA TYR A 306 4.21 -7.14 17.29
C TYR A 306 5.62 -7.29 16.72
N ILE A 307 5.88 -8.48 16.15
CA ILE A 307 7.04 -8.76 15.31
C ILE A 307 6.56 -9.38 14.00
N TYR A 308 7.01 -8.86 12.87
CA TYR A 308 6.62 -9.34 11.54
C TYR A 308 7.72 -9.12 10.50
N ARG A 309 7.55 -9.73 9.33
CA ARG A 309 8.40 -9.45 8.18
C ARG A 309 7.69 -8.50 7.24
N ASP A 310 8.41 -7.50 6.80
CA ASP A 310 7.96 -6.56 5.79
C ASP A 310 9.18 -5.98 5.07
N ARG A 311 9.02 -5.76 3.76
CA ARG A 311 10.05 -5.22 2.86
C ARG A 311 11.42 -5.89 3.05
N PHE A 312 11.45 -7.23 3.11
CA PHE A 312 12.69 -8.02 3.25
C PHE A 312 13.44 -7.81 4.57
N SER A 313 12.76 -7.31 5.60
CA SER A 313 13.33 -7.00 6.91
C SER A 313 12.40 -7.46 8.03
N LEU A 314 12.93 -7.48 9.26
CA LEU A 314 12.15 -7.78 10.47
C LEU A 314 11.70 -6.46 11.09
N HIS A 315 10.39 -6.29 11.24
CA HIS A 315 9.78 -5.12 11.86
C HIS A 315 9.35 -5.46 13.29
N VAL A 316 9.73 -4.61 14.24
CA VAL A 316 9.33 -4.71 15.64
C VAL A 316 8.59 -3.44 16.03
N GLU A 317 7.31 -3.58 16.39
CA GLU A 317 6.49 -2.49 16.90
C GLU A 317 6.57 -2.44 18.42
N LEU A 318 6.79 -1.24 18.95
CA LEU A 318 6.77 -0.96 20.38
C LEU A 318 5.82 0.19 20.70
N GLU A 319 5.18 0.08 21.86
CA GLU A 319 4.34 1.11 22.43
C GLU A 319 4.85 1.49 23.82
N GLU A 320 4.88 2.79 24.10
CA GLU A 320 5.18 3.30 25.44
C GLU A 320 3.96 3.15 26.35
N LYS A 321 4.17 2.61 27.56
CA LYS A 321 3.21 2.63 28.66
C LYS A 321 3.02 4.06 29.15
N SER A 322 2.07 4.77 28.56
CA SER A 322 1.76 6.15 28.90
C SER A 322 0.25 6.34 29.02
N GLU A 323 -0.17 7.19 29.95
CA GLU A 323 -1.57 7.63 30.09
C GLU A 323 -1.91 8.78 29.11
N ARG A 324 -0.95 9.23 28.30
CA ARG A 324 -1.18 10.29 27.30
C ARG A 324 -2.07 9.78 26.16
N TYR A 325 -2.95 10.65 25.66
CA TYR A 325 -3.91 10.36 24.57
C TYR A 325 -3.24 9.91 23.26
N LEU A 326 -1.98 10.29 23.02
CA LEU A 326 -1.14 9.70 21.99
C LEU A 326 -0.03 8.89 22.65
N HIS A 327 -0.11 7.58 22.51
CA HIS A 327 1.00 6.69 22.84
C HIS A 327 2.14 6.95 21.86
N ASN A 328 3.37 7.13 22.38
CA ASN A 328 4.55 7.08 21.54
C ASN A 328 4.68 5.65 21.01
N LYS A 329 4.71 5.53 19.68
CA LYS A 329 5.00 4.27 18.99
C LYS A 329 6.37 4.34 18.34
N LEU A 330 7.08 3.23 18.42
CA LEU A 330 8.39 3.05 17.81
C LEU A 330 8.33 1.83 16.90
N LEU A 331 8.77 1.99 15.66
CA LEU A 331 8.99 0.89 14.72
C LEU A 331 10.50 0.70 14.58
N LEU A 332 11.02 -0.45 14.97
CA LEU A 332 12.39 -0.85 14.70
C LEU A 332 12.44 -1.73 13.45
N ILE A 333 13.44 -1.47 12.60
CA ILE A 333 13.69 -2.22 11.37
C ILE A 333 15.01 -2.96 11.56
N LEU A 334 14.92 -4.28 11.59
CA LEU A 334 16.01 -5.21 11.87
C LEU A 334 16.37 -5.97 10.59
N ASP A 335 17.66 -6.27 10.43
CA ASP A 335 18.13 -7.10 9.32
C ASP A 335 17.56 -8.52 9.43
N HIS A 336 17.05 -9.09 8.33
CA HIS A 336 16.45 -10.41 8.36
C HIS A 336 17.46 -11.54 8.62
N GLN A 337 18.75 -11.35 8.35
CA GLN A 337 19.80 -12.37 8.54
C GLN A 337 20.49 -12.22 9.88
N THR A 338 20.98 -11.03 10.20
CA THR A 338 21.77 -10.76 11.42
C THR A 338 20.91 -10.39 12.62
N LYS A 339 19.68 -9.92 12.38
CA LYS A 339 18.72 -9.43 13.39
C LYS A 339 19.17 -8.14 14.07
N GLU A 340 20.28 -7.55 13.63
CA GLU A 340 20.74 -6.27 14.11
C GLU A 340 19.72 -5.18 13.76
N VAL A 341 19.50 -4.24 14.69
CA VAL A 341 18.69 -3.05 14.41
C VAL A 341 19.42 -2.18 13.39
N LEU A 342 18.83 -2.02 12.21
CA LEU A 342 19.35 -1.19 11.12
C LEU A 342 18.86 0.25 11.28
N ASN A 343 17.55 0.42 11.52
CA ASN A 343 16.92 1.73 11.56
C ASN A 343 15.72 1.74 12.49
N TYR A 344 15.16 2.92 12.75
CA TYR A 344 13.96 3.10 13.55
C TYR A 344 13.17 4.33 13.13
N MET A 345 11.85 4.27 13.37
CA MET A 345 10.92 5.37 13.20
C MET A 345 10.14 5.61 14.49
N GLU A 346 10.18 6.84 14.99
CA GLU A 346 9.33 7.29 16.09
C GLU A 346 8.09 7.96 15.48
N LYS A 347 6.89 7.40 15.71
CA LYS A 347 5.64 7.94 15.12
C LYS A 347 5.45 9.41 15.52
N GLY A 348 5.80 9.78 16.75
CA GLY A 348 5.75 11.16 17.24
C GLY A 348 6.66 12.13 16.49
N ASP A 349 7.91 11.74 16.20
CA ASP A 349 8.84 12.56 15.41
C ASP A 349 8.40 12.70 13.96
N LEU A 350 7.89 11.62 13.36
CA LEU A 350 7.37 11.65 12.00
C LEU A 350 6.26 12.71 11.87
N TRP A 351 5.29 12.68 12.78
CA TRP A 351 4.22 13.68 12.78
C TRP A 351 4.75 15.09 13.04
N ARG A 352 5.64 15.30 14.01
CA ARG A 352 6.24 16.62 14.23
C ARG A 352 6.91 17.17 12.98
N ASN A 353 7.64 16.33 12.24
CA ASN A 353 8.34 16.74 11.02
C ASN A 353 7.38 17.02 9.86
N ILE A 354 6.34 16.19 9.67
CA ILE A 354 5.34 16.40 8.60
C ILE A 354 4.52 17.65 8.90
N LEU A 355 4.09 17.82 10.15
CA LEU A 355 3.19 18.90 10.56
C LEU A 355 3.94 20.21 10.85
N LYS A 356 5.26 20.18 11.03
CA LYS A 356 6.10 21.32 11.46
C LYS A 356 5.63 21.97 12.77
N ILE A 357 5.07 21.17 13.68
CA ILE A 357 4.52 21.66 14.95
C ILE A 357 5.52 21.38 16.06
N ASP A 358 6.24 22.42 16.47
CA ASP A 358 7.26 22.34 17.54
C ASP A 358 6.65 22.36 18.94
N ASN A 359 5.48 22.98 19.11
CA ASN A 359 4.79 23.09 20.39
C ASN A 359 3.35 22.60 20.29
N TRP A 360 3.12 21.43 20.87
CA TRP A 360 1.78 20.93 21.10
C TRP A 360 1.16 21.67 22.29
N ASN A 361 0.49 22.79 22.03
CA ASN A 361 -0.35 23.38 23.04
C ASN A 361 -1.57 22.46 23.19
N ALA A 362 -1.61 21.69 24.28
CA ALA A 362 -2.77 20.87 24.61
C ALA A 362 -3.98 21.80 24.80
N LYS A 363 -4.73 22.04 23.73
CA LYS A 363 -6.02 22.70 23.79
C LYS A 363 -6.94 21.86 24.68
N GLU A 364 -7.75 22.54 25.49
CA GLU A 364 -8.62 21.86 26.44
C GLU A 364 -9.76 21.16 25.69
N VAL A 365 -9.99 19.88 25.98
CA VAL A 365 -11.14 19.13 25.47
C VAL A 365 -12.36 19.58 26.27
N LYS A 366 -13.26 20.33 25.62
CA LYS A 366 -14.49 20.87 26.24
C LYS A 366 -15.75 20.12 25.81
N ILE A 367 -15.69 19.40 24.69
CA ILE A 367 -16.77 18.56 24.18
C ILE A 367 -16.51 17.11 24.57
N SER A 368 -17.55 16.41 25.06
CA SER A 368 -17.44 14.98 25.36
C SER A 368 -17.47 14.12 24.11
N LYS A 369 -16.89 12.91 24.19
CA LYS A 369 -16.98 11.88 23.14
C LYS A 369 -18.43 11.59 22.72
N THR A 370 -19.36 11.62 23.67
CA THR A 370 -20.79 11.38 23.43
C THR A 370 -21.44 12.52 22.63
N GLU A 371 -21.16 13.76 22.98
CA GLU A 371 -21.66 14.94 22.25
C GLU A 371 -21.09 14.97 20.83
N ALA A 372 -19.79 14.75 20.67
CA ALA A 372 -19.15 14.66 19.37
C ALA A 372 -19.77 13.55 18.50
N PHE A 373 -20.06 12.39 19.08
CA PHE A 373 -20.72 11.30 18.36
C PHE A 373 -22.13 11.66 17.85
N GLN A 374 -22.91 12.43 18.61
CA GLN A 374 -24.24 12.86 18.15
C GLN A 374 -24.18 13.74 16.91
N GLU A 375 -23.09 14.49 16.75
CA GLU A 375 -22.84 15.27 15.55
C GLU A 375 -22.29 14.39 14.42
N LEU A 376 -21.20 13.65 14.68
CA LEU A 376 -20.55 12.77 13.70
C LEU A 376 -21.53 11.82 13.00
N LYS A 377 -22.46 11.20 13.76
CA LYS A 377 -23.39 10.21 13.20
C LYS A 377 -24.32 10.77 12.10
N LYS A 378 -24.51 12.09 12.03
CA LYS A 378 -25.31 12.75 10.98
C LYS A 378 -24.58 12.77 9.64
N HIS A 379 -23.26 12.59 9.66
CA HIS A 379 -22.36 12.69 8.51
C HIS A 379 -21.73 11.35 8.15
N VAL A 380 -22.10 10.27 8.83
CA VAL A 380 -21.60 8.93 8.50
C VAL A 380 -22.25 8.44 7.22
N ALA A 381 -21.41 7.96 6.30
CA ALA A 381 -21.81 7.22 5.13
C ALA A 381 -21.55 5.72 5.35
N LEU A 382 -22.46 4.91 4.81
CA LEU A 382 -22.37 3.46 4.77
C LEU A 382 -22.55 3.00 3.32
N THR A 383 -21.49 2.53 2.69
CA THR A 383 -21.52 2.08 1.29
C THR A 383 -21.18 0.60 1.19
N PRO A 384 -21.80 -0.16 0.27
CA PRO A 384 -21.41 -1.53 0.03
C PRO A 384 -20.03 -1.59 -0.63
N ILE A 385 -19.22 -2.57 -0.25
CA ILE A 385 -17.93 -2.84 -0.85
C ILE A 385 -17.59 -4.33 -0.75
N PHE A 386 -17.01 -4.93 -1.78
CA PHE A 386 -16.46 -6.27 -1.69
C PHE A 386 -15.01 -6.19 -1.19
N VAL A 387 -14.71 -6.85 -0.09
CA VAL A 387 -13.37 -6.83 0.50
C VAL A 387 -12.73 -8.20 0.31
N TYR A 388 -11.54 -8.25 -0.24
CA TYR A 388 -10.77 -9.49 -0.30
C TYR A 388 -10.41 -9.96 1.11
N SER A 389 -10.64 -11.22 1.43
CA SER A 389 -10.20 -11.81 2.69
C SER A 389 -9.05 -12.78 2.43
N PRO A 390 -7.79 -12.42 2.76
CA PRO A 390 -6.65 -13.33 2.57
C PRO A 390 -6.79 -14.65 3.32
N LEU A 391 -7.45 -14.64 4.48
CA LEU A 391 -7.72 -15.85 5.26
C LEU A 391 -8.70 -16.79 4.58
N GLU A 392 -9.73 -16.26 3.92
CA GLU A 392 -10.79 -17.04 3.28
C GLU A 392 -10.60 -17.21 1.77
N LYS A 393 -9.62 -16.52 1.19
CA LYS A 393 -9.29 -16.50 -0.24
C LYS A 393 -10.49 -16.20 -1.13
N LYS A 394 -11.27 -15.20 -0.74
CA LYS A 394 -12.52 -14.82 -1.41
C LYS A 394 -12.88 -13.37 -1.13
N TYR A 395 -13.69 -12.79 -2.00
CA TYR A 395 -14.31 -11.48 -1.75
C TYR A 395 -15.57 -11.66 -0.91
N VAL A 396 -15.69 -10.84 0.14
CA VAL A 396 -16.85 -10.82 1.04
C VAL A 396 -17.52 -9.45 1.01
N LEU A 397 -18.85 -9.45 0.91
CA LEU A 397 -19.61 -8.20 0.94
C LEU A 397 -19.54 -7.57 2.33
N CYS A 398 -19.15 -6.31 2.37
CA CYS A 398 -19.02 -5.52 3.58
C CYS A 398 -19.72 -4.17 3.42
N GLY A 399 -20.04 -3.54 4.55
CA GLY A 399 -20.34 -2.12 4.62
C GLY A 399 -19.08 -1.35 4.99
N ASN A 400 -18.71 -0.39 4.15
CA ASN A 400 -17.70 0.60 4.48
C ASN A 400 -18.35 1.76 5.25
N VAL A 401 -18.04 1.83 6.54
CA VAL A 401 -18.42 2.95 7.41
C VAL A 401 -17.32 4.00 7.36
N HIS A 402 -17.63 5.19 6.86
CA HIS A 402 -16.71 6.33 6.83
C HIS A 402 -17.43 7.63 7.16
N CYS A 403 -16.66 8.64 7.59
CA CYS A 403 -17.16 9.95 7.98
C CYS A 403 -16.25 11.02 7.37
N SER A 404 -16.81 11.93 6.58
CA SER A 404 -16.06 12.99 5.89
C SER A 404 -15.86 14.25 6.74
N VAL A 405 -16.16 14.17 8.05
CA VAL A 405 -16.05 15.31 8.96
C VAL A 405 -15.41 14.91 10.28
N TYR A 406 -14.82 15.91 10.93
CA TYR A 406 -14.28 15.87 12.28
C TYR A 406 -14.98 16.91 13.16
N ILE A 407 -15.00 16.68 14.47
CA ILE A 407 -15.54 17.63 15.45
C ILE A 407 -14.41 18.20 16.28
N ASP A 408 -14.24 19.51 16.24
CA ASP A 408 -13.28 20.24 17.09
C ASP A 408 -13.61 19.98 18.57
N ALA A 409 -12.64 19.43 19.30
CA ALA A 409 -12.84 19.01 20.68
C ALA A 409 -12.93 20.20 21.66
N GLU A 410 -12.54 21.41 21.25
CA GLU A 410 -12.59 22.61 22.08
C GLU A 410 -13.94 23.35 21.94
N ASN A 411 -14.50 23.44 20.73
CA ASN A 411 -15.69 24.28 20.50
C ASN A 411 -16.87 23.55 19.83
N GLY A 412 -16.70 22.29 19.41
CA GLY A 412 -17.74 21.48 18.77
C GLY A 412 -17.98 21.82 17.29
N GLN A 413 -17.12 22.64 16.67
CA GLN A 413 -17.22 22.99 15.26
C GLN A 413 -17.02 21.74 14.38
N VAL A 414 -17.88 21.59 13.36
CA VAL A 414 -17.72 20.59 12.30
C VAL A 414 -16.66 21.07 11.31
N LEU A 415 -15.69 20.21 11.02
CA LEU A 415 -14.57 20.45 10.10
C LEU A 415 -14.60 19.39 9.00
N ASP A 416 -14.45 19.79 7.74
CA ASP A 416 -14.42 18.84 6.62
C ASP A 416 -13.10 18.09 6.53
N SER A 417 -13.16 16.83 6.09
CA SER A 417 -11.97 15.98 5.94
C SER A 417 -11.13 16.33 4.71
N GLU A 418 -11.66 17.11 3.76
CA GLU A 418 -10.88 17.61 2.61
C GLU A 418 -9.79 18.60 3.05
N ASP A 419 -9.93 19.22 4.23
CA ASP A 419 -8.90 20.06 4.86
C ASP A 419 -7.86 19.24 5.65
N ALA A 420 -7.95 17.90 5.65
CA ALA A 420 -7.21 17.00 6.51
C ALA A 420 -6.09 16.25 5.79
N PHE A 421 -4.85 16.41 6.26
CA PHE A 421 -3.83 15.39 6.01
C PHE A 421 -4.12 14.17 6.91
N MET A 422 -4.28 13.02 6.25
CA MET A 422 -4.72 11.73 6.78
C MET A 422 -4.15 11.35 8.16
N ILE A 423 -5.00 10.94 9.09
CA ILE A 423 -4.62 10.23 10.31
C ILE A 423 -5.17 8.80 10.23
N TYR A 424 -4.28 7.82 10.05
CA TYR A 424 -4.54 6.40 10.33
C TYR A 424 -3.89 5.99 11.67
#